data_AF-A0A962AM61-F1
#
_entry.id   AF-A0A962AM61-F1
#
_cell.length_a   1.000
_cell.length_b   1.000
_cell.length_c   1.000
_cell.angle_alpha   90.00
_cell.angle_beta   90.00
_cell.angle_gamma   90.00
#
_symmetry.space_group_name_H-M   'P 1'
#
loop_
_entity.id
_entity.type
_entity.pdbx_description
1 polymer ?
#
loop_
_entity_poly.entity_id
_entity_poly.type
_entity_poly.pdbx_seq_one_letter_code
_entity_poly.pdbx_strand_id
1 'polypeptide(L)'
;IELLRIGKDGTASPVKTTCTNADGRTDAPLLAGDELTAGVYELRFHAGDYFRGAGQALPEPAFVDVVPIRFGVADAAGHYHVPLLVSPWAFSTYRGS
;
A
#
# COMPACT_ATOMS: atom_id res chain seq x y z
N ILE A 1 5.99 -0.45 -3.68
CA ILE A 1 4.55 -0.28 -3.38
C ILE A 1 3.79 -0.34 -4.69
N GLU A 2 2.75 -1.16 -4.76
CA GLU A 2 1.80 -1.16 -5.87
C GLU A 2 0.46 -0.61 -5.38
N LEU A 3 -0.19 0.18 -6.21
CA LEU A 3 -1.58 0.59 -6.05
C LEU A 3 -2.40 -0.07 -7.16
N LEU A 4 -3.47 -0.75 -6.76
CA LEU A 4 -4.41 -1.42 -7.64
C LEU A 4 -5.82 -0.88 -7.41
N ARG A 5 -6.63 -0.89 -8.46
CA ARG A 5 -8.08 -0.72 -8.39
C ARG A 5 -8.75 -2.07 -8.40
N ILE A 6 -9.70 -2.27 -7.50
CA ILE A 6 -10.42 -3.54 -7.36
C ILE A 6 -11.81 -3.38 -7.99
N GLY A 7 -12.06 -4.17 -9.03
CA GLY A 7 -13.36 -4.28 -9.70
C GLY A 7 -14.41 -4.95 -8.80
N LYS A 8 -15.69 -4.77 -9.15
CA LYS A 8 -16.81 -5.40 -8.42
C LYS A 8 -16.78 -6.94 -8.47
N ASP A 9 -16.15 -7.48 -9.50
CA ASP A 9 -15.87 -8.91 -9.71
C ASP A 9 -14.64 -9.39 -8.92
N GLY A 10 -13.96 -8.50 -8.20
CA GLY A 10 -12.73 -8.79 -7.47
C GLY A 10 -11.45 -8.70 -8.32
N THR A 11 -11.57 -8.39 -9.61
CA THR A 11 -10.41 -8.25 -10.50
C THR A 11 -9.55 -7.06 -10.07
N ALA A 12 -8.25 -7.30 -9.87
CA ALA A 12 -7.30 -6.26 -9.53
C ALA A 12 -6.65 -5.69 -10.80
N SER A 13 -6.81 -4.40 -11.04
CA SER A 13 -6.19 -3.67 -12.15
C SER A 13 -5.06 -2.78 -11.62
N PRO A 14 -3.82 -2.88 -12.15
CA PRO A 14 -2.73 -2.03 -11.70
C PRO A 14 -3.00 -0.56 -12.03
N VAL A 15 -2.71 0.33 -11.08
CA VAL A 15 -2.87 1.78 -11.24
C VAL A 15 -1.52 2.48 -11.22
N LYS A 16 -0.67 2.19 -10.23
CA LYS A 16 0.65 2.80 -10.09
C LYS A 16 1.60 1.88 -9.32
N THR A 17 2.87 1.86 -9.69
CA THR A 17 3.95 1.20 -8.93
C THR A 17 5.02 2.22 -8.63
N THR A 18 5.51 2.26 -7.39
CA THR A 18 6.53 3.21 -6.93
C THR A 18 7.28 2.70 -5.69
N CYS A 19 8.34 3.38 -5.30
CA CYS A 19 9.13 3.09 -4.11
C CYS A 19 8.98 4.20 -3.07
N THR A 20 9.25 3.87 -1.80
CA THR A 20 9.32 4.88 -0.74
C THR A 20 10.65 5.61 -0.79
N ASN A 21 10.65 6.90 -0.46
CA ASN A 21 11.82 7.70 -0.20
C ASN A 21 12.36 7.44 1.22
N ALA A 22 13.41 8.19 1.61
CA ALA A 22 14.07 8.03 2.91
C ALA A 22 13.18 8.39 4.12
N ASP A 23 12.07 9.12 3.92
CA ASP A 23 11.06 9.42 4.96
C ASP A 23 9.92 8.39 4.98
N GLY A 24 10.04 7.28 4.24
CA GLY A 24 9.01 6.24 4.16
C GLY A 24 7.75 6.68 3.38
N ARG A 25 7.82 7.77 2.63
CA ARG A 25 6.72 8.32 1.81
C ARG A 25 6.98 8.10 0.34
N THR A 26 6.01 8.44 -0.50
CA THR A 26 6.24 8.61 -1.94
C THR A 26 6.53 10.07 -2.23
N ASP A 27 7.38 10.38 -3.21
CA ASP A 27 7.77 11.77 -3.52
C ASP A 27 6.60 12.62 -4.07
N ALA A 28 5.57 11.95 -4.60
CA ALA A 28 4.32 12.54 -5.03
C ALA A 28 3.14 11.66 -4.57
N PRO A 29 1.93 12.23 -4.40
CA PRO A 29 0.74 11.44 -4.09
C PRO A 29 0.54 10.28 -5.06
N LEU A 30 0.06 9.15 -4.55
CA LEU A 30 -0.23 7.99 -5.39
C LEU A 30 -1.34 8.29 -6.41
N LEU A 31 -2.34 9.08 -6.03
CA LEU A 31 -3.37 9.65 -6.91
C LEU A 31 -3.61 11.09 -6.51
N ALA A 32 -3.84 11.97 -7.47
CA ALA A 32 -4.20 13.37 -7.23
C ALA A 32 -5.29 13.84 -8.19
N GLY A 33 -6.11 14.80 -7.74
CA GLY A 33 -7.19 15.38 -8.55
C GLY A 33 -8.11 14.32 -9.14
N ASP A 34 -8.36 14.42 -10.45
CA ASP A 34 -9.29 13.55 -11.18
C ASP A 34 -8.84 12.07 -11.29
N GLU A 35 -7.59 11.75 -10.92
CA GLU A 35 -7.13 10.35 -10.85
C GLU A 35 -7.80 9.60 -9.68
N LEU A 36 -8.13 10.31 -8.59
CA LEU A 36 -8.79 9.72 -7.44
C LEU A 36 -10.30 9.69 -7.67
N THR A 37 -10.83 8.49 -7.89
CA THR A 37 -12.28 8.28 -8.06
C THR A 37 -12.82 7.35 -6.98
N ALA A 38 -14.11 7.48 -6.66
CA ALA A 38 -14.76 6.60 -5.70
C ALA A 38 -14.67 5.12 -6.14
N GLY A 39 -14.45 4.24 -5.18
CA GLY A 39 -14.25 2.81 -5.44
C GLY A 39 -13.39 2.12 -4.40
N VAL A 40 -13.00 0.88 -4.70
CA VAL A 40 -12.14 0.08 -3.85
C VAL A 40 -10.74 0.02 -4.46
N TYR A 41 -9.74 0.26 -3.63
CA TYR A 41 -8.34 0.18 -4.00
C TYR A 41 -7.61 -0.79 -3.07
N GLU A 42 -6.45 -1.25 -3.52
CA GLU A 42 -5.55 -2.10 -2.75
C GLU A 42 -4.12 -1.59 -2.89
N LEU A 43 -3.46 -1.33 -1.76
CA LEU A 43 -2.02 -1.12 -1.72
C LEU A 43 -1.32 -2.44 -1.42
N ARG A 44 -0.27 -2.77 -2.16
CA ARG A 44 0.61 -3.90 -1.85
C ARG A 44 2.00 -3.39 -1.48
N PHE A 45 2.40 -3.69 -0.25
CA PHE A 45 3.73 -3.38 0.27
C PHE A 45 4.57 -4.65 0.29
N HIS A 46 5.72 -4.62 -0.37
CA HIS A 46 6.70 -5.72 -0.40
C HIS A 46 7.60 -5.64 0.84
N ALA A 47 7.03 -5.94 2.00
CA ALA A 47 7.69 -5.80 3.30
C ALA A 47 8.83 -6.81 3.49
N GLY A 48 8.67 -8.03 3.00
CA GLY A 48 9.73 -9.05 3.06
C GLY A 48 10.97 -8.62 2.29
N ASP A 49 10.81 -8.11 1.06
CA ASP A 49 11.91 -7.56 0.27
C ASP A 49 12.59 -6.37 0.96
N TYR A 50 11.80 -5.49 1.56
CA TYR A 50 12.33 -4.38 2.37
C TYR A 50 13.20 -4.88 3.52
N PHE A 51 12.72 -5.83 4.33
CA PHE A 51 13.48 -6.34 5.47
C PHE A 51 14.72 -7.16 5.04
N ARG A 52 14.63 -7.96 3.99
CA ARG A 52 15.79 -8.67 3.40
C ARG A 52 16.83 -7.66 2.90
N GLY A 53 16.40 -6.61 2.20
CA GLY A 53 17.27 -5.52 1.73
C GLY A 53 17.93 -4.72 2.86
N ALA A 54 17.27 -4.66 4.03
CA ALA A 54 17.83 -4.08 5.26
C ALA A 54 18.75 -5.05 6.03
N GLY A 55 19.03 -6.24 5.50
CA GLY A 55 19.92 -7.24 6.11
C GLY A 55 19.28 -8.11 7.19
N GLN A 56 17.95 -8.08 7.33
CA GLN A 56 17.25 -8.90 8.31
C GLN A 56 17.10 -10.34 7.80
N ALA A 57 17.49 -11.30 8.63
CA ALA A 57 17.19 -12.72 8.38
C ALA A 57 15.70 -12.98 8.65
N LEU A 58 14.97 -13.37 7.61
CA LEU A 58 13.57 -13.78 7.69
C LEU A 58 13.44 -15.30 7.56
N PRO A 59 12.40 -15.91 8.15
CA PRO A 59 12.07 -17.30 7.85
C PRO A 59 11.64 -17.43 6.38
N GLU A 60 11.65 -18.67 5.87
CA GLU A 60 11.16 -18.98 4.53
C GLU A 60 10.00 -19.99 4.64
N PRO A 61 8.76 -19.57 4.32
CA PRO A 61 8.36 -18.22 3.88
C PRO A 61 8.40 -17.17 5.00
N ALA A 62 8.60 -15.91 4.63
CA ALA A 62 8.52 -14.80 5.57
C ALA A 62 7.07 -14.66 6.07
N PHE A 63 6.89 -14.48 7.39
CA PHE A 63 5.55 -14.38 7.98
C PHE A 63 4.79 -13.13 7.47
N VAL A 64 5.49 -12.00 7.37
CA VAL A 64 5.00 -10.78 6.70
C VAL A 64 5.89 -10.53 5.46
N ASP A 65 5.42 -10.95 4.28
CA ASP A 65 6.14 -10.81 3.01
C ASP A 65 5.51 -9.70 2.14
N VAL A 66 4.32 -9.95 1.58
CA VAL A 66 3.52 -8.94 0.88
C VAL A 66 2.31 -8.58 1.73
N VAL A 67 2.15 -7.29 2.05
CA VAL A 67 1.02 -6.77 2.84
C VAL A 67 0.00 -6.09 1.92
N PRO A 68 -1.14 -6.73 1.62
CA PRO A 68 -2.25 -6.08 0.93
C PRO A 68 -3.12 -5.29 1.92
N ILE A 69 -3.31 -3.99 1.67
CA ILE A 69 -4.26 -3.14 2.37
C ILE A 69 -5.35 -2.74 1.39
N ARG A 70 -6.53 -3.33 1.54
CA ARG A 70 -7.73 -3.00 0.76
C ARG A 70 -8.56 -1.96 1.49
N PHE A 71 -8.92 -0.87 0.81
CA PHE A 71 -9.67 0.24 1.40
C PHE A 71 -10.65 0.86 0.39
N GLY A 72 -11.67 1.51 0.93
CA GLY A 72 -12.68 2.22 0.14
C GLY A 72 -12.40 3.72 0.09
N VAL A 73 -12.59 4.30 -1.08
CA VAL A 73 -12.67 5.75 -1.30
C VAL A 73 -14.13 6.06 -1.61
N ALA A 74 -14.76 6.83 -0.72
CA ALA A 74 -16.17 7.22 -0.83
C ALA A 74 -16.33 8.65 -1.37
N ASP A 75 -15.37 9.53 -1.04
CA ASP A 75 -15.34 10.92 -1.49
C ASP A 75 -14.10 11.15 -2.36
N ALA A 76 -14.29 11.42 -3.65
CA ALA A 76 -13.19 11.66 -4.58
C ALA A 76 -12.44 12.99 -4.31
N ALA A 77 -13.06 13.94 -3.60
CA ALA A 77 -12.43 15.20 -3.22
C ALA A 77 -11.67 15.11 -1.89
N GLY A 78 -11.77 13.98 -1.18
CA GLY A 78 -11.16 13.79 0.13
C GLY A 78 -9.66 13.52 0.08
N HIS A 79 -8.97 13.84 1.17
CA HIS A 79 -7.60 13.39 1.41
C HIS A 79 -7.60 12.03 2.12
N TYR A 80 -6.94 11.05 1.51
CA TYR A 80 -6.86 9.68 2.04
C TYR A 80 -5.40 9.36 2.38
N HIS A 81 -5.08 9.40 3.67
CA HIS A 81 -3.81 8.91 4.18
C HIS A 81 -3.98 7.49 4.73
N VAL A 82 -3.32 6.52 4.11
CA VAL A 82 -3.40 5.09 4.47
C VAL A 82 -2.00 4.57 4.79
N PRO A 83 -1.47 4.85 6.01
CA PRO A 83 -0.12 4.43 6.39
C PRO A 83 -0.06 2.93 6.73
N LEU A 84 1.16 2.40 6.69
CA LEU A 84 1.51 1.06 7.15
C LEU A 84 2.57 1.18 8.25
N LEU A 85 2.28 0.64 9.42
CA LEU A 85 3.29 0.32 10.43
C LEU A 85 3.57 -1.18 10.31
N VAL A 86 4.84 -1.57 10.15
CA VAL A 86 5.18 -2.96 9.84
C VAL A 86 6.45 -3.41 10.56
N SER A 87 6.41 -4.66 11.00
CA SER A 87 7.55 -5.47 11.44
C SER A 87 7.52 -6.80 10.67
N PRO A 88 8.56 -7.63 10.75
CA PRO A 88 8.53 -8.97 10.15
C PRO A 88 7.42 -9.90 10.68
N TRP A 89 6.77 -9.54 11.79
CA TRP A 89 5.85 -10.41 12.53
C TRP A 89 4.43 -9.88 12.68
N ALA A 90 4.23 -8.59 12.40
CA ALA A 90 2.95 -7.92 12.58
C ALA A 90 2.94 -6.62 11.77
N PHE A 91 1.74 -6.19 11.41
CA PHE A 91 1.51 -4.88 10.82
C PHE A 91 0.20 -4.28 11.29
N SER A 92 0.08 -2.97 11.15
CA SER A 92 -1.17 -2.24 11.37
C SER A 92 -1.30 -1.10 10.36
N THR A 93 -2.55 -0.69 10.15
CA THR A 93 -2.92 0.42 9.28
C THR A 93 -4.14 1.13 9.86
N TYR A 94 -4.42 2.34 9.39
CA TYR A 94 -5.58 3.13 9.78
C TYR A 94 -5.89 4.16 8.69
N ARG A 95 -7.04 4.84 8.80
CA ARG A 95 -7.34 6.03 7.98
C ARG A 95 -6.84 7.26 8.71
N GLY A 96 -5.78 7.88 8.21
CA GLY A 96 -5.27 9.16 8.68
C GLY A 96 -6.14 10.34 8.21
N SER A 97 -5.92 11.50 8.84
CA SER A 97 -6.50 12.79 8.48
C SER A 97 -5.78 13.44 7.31
#